data_AF-A0A2J7TBM4-F1
#
_entry.id   AF-A0A2J7TBM4-F1
#
_cell.length_a   1.000
_cell.length_b   1.000
_cell.length_c   1.000
_cell.angle_alpha   90.00
_cell.angle_beta   90.00
_cell.angle_gamma   90.00
#
_symmetry.space_group_name_H-M   'P 1'
#
loop_
_entity.id
_entity.type
_entity.pdbx_description
1 polymer ?
#
loop_
_entity_poly.entity_id
_entity_poly.type
_entity_poly.pdbx_seq_one_letter_code
_entity_poly.pdbx_strand_id
1 'polypeptide(L)' 'MTYVPSHIRGFAIIHDTSVEIARAIFEIADDGDEERMWLEPTAEESEAVLERAWELAGPTGTELHWSDEIHRHP' A
#
# COMPACT_ATOMS: atom_id res chain seq x y z
N MET A 1 -3.06 13.83 11.43
CA MET A 1 -2.77 12.42 11.77
C MET A 1 -3.99 11.62 11.35
N THR A 2 -3.97 11.08 10.15
CA THR A 2 -5.06 10.26 9.60
C THR A 2 -5.09 8.94 10.37
N TYR A 3 -6.26 8.57 10.89
CA TYR A 3 -6.42 7.31 11.60
C TYR A 3 -6.25 6.15 10.61
N VAL A 4 -5.35 5.22 10.91
CA VAL A 4 -5.21 3.96 10.15
C VAL A 4 -5.88 2.84 10.94
N PRO A 5 -6.88 2.16 10.37
CA PRO A 5 -7.52 1.00 10.98
C PRO A 5 -6.52 -0.09 11.40
N SER A 6 -6.83 -0.78 12.50
CA SER A 6 -5.94 -1.81 13.07
C SER A 6 -5.67 -2.99 12.13
N HIS A 7 -6.63 -3.36 11.27
CA HIS A 7 -6.44 -4.44 10.30
C HIS A 7 -5.44 -4.06 9.20
N ILE A 8 -5.45 -2.82 8.70
CA ILE A 8 -4.47 -2.31 7.71
C ILE A 8 -3.06 -2.30 8.32
N ARG A 9 -2.95 -1.85 9.58
CA ARG A 9 -1.66 -1.90 10.29
C ARG A 9 -1.18 -3.34 10.51
N GLY A 10 -2.10 -4.25 10.82
CA GLY A 10 -1.80 -5.68 10.93
C GLY A 10 -1.30 -6.27 9.61
N PHE A 11 -1.97 -5.94 8.51
CA PHE A 11 -1.57 -6.33 7.17
C PHE A 11 -0.16 -5.84 6.84
N ALA A 12 0.10 -4.55 7.10
CA ALA A 12 1.42 -3.95 6.89
C ALA A 12 2.53 -4.68 7.66
N ILE A 13 2.27 -5.10 8.90
CA ILE A 13 3.24 -5.82 9.74
C ILE A 13 3.45 -7.25 9.24
N ILE A 14 2.37 -7.97 8.89
CA ILE A 14 2.44 -9.37 8.44
C ILE A 14 3.25 -9.47 7.14
N HIS A 15 3.03 -8.52 6.24
CA HIS A 15 3.64 -8.48 4.92
C HIS A 15 4.89 -7.60 4.84
N ASP A 16 5.39 -7.12 6.00
CA ASP A 16 6.56 -6.25 6.13
C ASP A 16 6.58 -5.09 5.11
N THR A 17 5.46 -4.37 5.01
CA THR A 17 5.22 -3.36 3.97
C THR A 17 4.89 -1.99 4.54
N SER A 18 4.98 -0.94 3.72
CA SER A 18 4.57 0.40 4.12
C SER A 18 3.07 0.45 4.46
N VAL A 19 2.72 1.18 5.51
CA VAL A 19 1.32 1.33 5.94
C VAL A 19 0.48 2.02 4.85
N GLU A 20 1.10 2.91 4.09
CA GLU A 20 0.50 3.62 2.97
C GLU A 20 0.19 2.67 1.81
N ILE A 21 1.06 1.70 1.53
CA ILE A 21 0.83 0.65 0.52
C ILE A 21 -0.31 -0.26 0.96
N ALA A 22 -0.24 -0.77 2.20
CA ALA A 22 -1.32 -1.56 2.76
C ALA A 22 -2.65 -0.80 2.71
N ARG A 23 -2.66 0.49 3.06
CA ARG A 23 -3.86 1.30 3.00
C ARG A 23 -4.36 1.52 1.59
N ALA A 24 -3.48 1.79 0.63
CA ALA A 24 -3.85 1.96 -0.77
C ALA A 24 -4.49 0.69 -1.34
N ILE A 25 -3.96 -0.50 -1.01
CA ILE A 25 -4.54 -1.78 -1.40
C ILE A 25 -5.97 -1.91 -0.86
N PHE A 26 -6.18 -1.66 0.43
CA PHE A 26 -7.53 -1.71 1.02
C PHE A 26 -8.48 -0.63 0.51
N GLU A 27 -7.98 0.47 -0.06
CA GLU A 27 -8.83 1.50 -0.67
C GLU A 27 -9.18 1.20 -2.14
N ILE A 28 -8.40 0.37 -2.84
CA ILE A 28 -8.55 0.07 -4.27
C ILE A 28 -9.17 -1.31 -4.51
N ALA A 29 -8.81 -2.30 -3.70
CA ALA A 29 -9.34 -3.66 -3.81
C ALA A 29 -10.83 -3.72 -3.44
N ASP A 30 -11.55 -4.62 -4.11
CA ASP A 30 -12.87 -5.02 -3.66
C ASP A 30 -12.78 -5.75 -2.31
N ASP A 31 -13.85 -5.70 -1.51
CA ASP A 31 -13.91 -6.34 -0.18
C ASP A 31 -13.49 -7.83 -0.26
N GLY A 32 -12.37 -8.17 0.38
CA GLY A 32 -11.82 -9.53 0.42
C GLY A 32 -10.82 -9.89 -0.69
N ASP A 33 -10.52 -8.97 -1.62
CA ASP A 33 -9.52 -9.14 -2.68
C ASP A 33 -8.13 -8.57 -2.33
N GLU A 34 -7.96 -7.98 -1.15
CA GLU A 34 -6.75 -7.26 -0.73
C GLU A 34 -5.51 -8.17 -0.74
N GLU A 35 -5.67 -9.41 -0.30
CA GLU A 35 -4.59 -10.40 -0.28
C GLU A 35 -4.18 -10.82 -1.70
N ARG A 36 -5.12 -10.94 -2.64
CA ARG A 36 -4.80 -11.25 -4.04
C ARG A 36 -4.12 -10.06 -4.72
N MET A 37 -4.61 -8.84 -4.47
CA MET A 37 -3.99 -7.63 -4.99
C MET A 37 -2.56 -7.44 -4.44
N TRP A 38 -2.30 -7.87 -3.22
CA TRP A 38 -0.96 -7.84 -2.66
C TRP A 38 -0.01 -8.85 -3.32
N LEU A 39 -0.47 -10.10 -3.48
CA LEU A 39 0.37 -11.20 -3.97
C LEU A 39 0.61 -11.13 -5.48
N GLU A 40 -0.44 -10.86 -6.24
CA GLU A 40 -0.44 -10.88 -7.70
C GLU A 40 -1.28 -9.71 -8.26
N PRO A 41 -0.85 -8.45 -8.05
CA PRO A 41 -1.47 -7.31 -8.69
C PRO A 41 -1.23 -7.34 -10.20
N THR A 42 -2.22 -6.88 -10.96
CA THR A 42 -2.01 -6.49 -12.35
C THR A 42 -1.15 -5.21 -12.41
N ALA A 43 -0.55 -4.92 -13.58
CA ALA A 43 0.26 -3.71 -13.73
C ALA A 43 -0.53 -2.42 -13.44
N GLU A 44 -1.81 -2.36 -13.83
CA GLU A 44 -2.68 -1.22 -13.57
C GLU A 44 -2.99 -1.07 -12.07
N GLU A 45 -3.22 -2.19 -11.37
CA GLU A 45 -3.44 -2.19 -9.91
C GLU A 45 -2.19 -1.76 -9.16
N SER A 46 -1.01 -2.26 -9.54
CA SER A 46 0.26 -1.85 -8.94
C SER A 46 0.49 -0.35 -9.10
N GLU A 47 0.26 0.19 -10.30
CA GLU A 47 0.39 1.63 -10.57
C GLU A 47 -0.58 2.44 -9.72
N ALA A 48 -1.86 2.04 -9.68
CA ALA A 48 -2.88 2.72 -8.88
C ALA A 48 -2.57 2.68 -7.38
N VAL A 49 -2.12 1.54 -6.86
CA VAL A 49 -1.74 1.39 -5.46
C VAL A 49 -0.54 2.26 -5.13
N LEU A 50 0.49 2.29 -5.98
CA LEU A 50 1.67 3.12 -5.77
C LEU A 50 1.32 4.61 -5.79
N GLU A 51 0.55 5.06 -6.80
CA GLU A 51 0.07 6.45 -6.88
C GLU A 51 -0.68 6.82 -5.60
N ARG A 52 -1.65 5.99 -5.21
CA ARG A 52 -2.46 6.24 -4.02
C ARG A 52 -1.64 6.22 -2.73
N ALA A 53 -0.70 5.30 -2.60
CA ALA A 53 0.17 5.23 -1.44
C ALA A 53 1.08 6.46 -1.31
N TRP A 54 1.54 7.02 -2.43
CA TRP A 54 2.29 8.29 -2.42
C TRP A 54 1.42 9.48 -2.00
N GLU A 55 0.17 9.55 -2.46
CA GLU A 55 -0.77 10.57 -1.98
C GLU A 55 -1.00 10.47 -0.47
N LEU A 56 -1.06 9.24 0.06
CA LEU A 56 -1.24 8.96 1.48
C LEU A 56 0.01 9.30 2.31
N ALA A 57 1.21 9.03 1.79
CA ALA A 57 2.48 9.37 2.43
C ALA A 57 2.69 10.89 2.52
N GLY A 58 2.13 11.63 1.56
CA GLY A 58 2.23 13.07 1.47
C GLY A 58 3.66 13.57 1.24
N PRO A 59 3.91 14.88 1.39
CA PRO A 59 5.16 15.52 0.97
C PRO A 59 6.40 15.13 1.80
N THR A 60 6.21 14.36 2.87
CA THR A 60 7.30 13.89 3.74
C THR A 60 7.70 12.44 3.46
N GLY A 61 6.92 11.71 2.67
CA GLY A 61 7.29 10.36 2.24
C GLY A 61 8.42 10.42 1.22
N THR A 62 9.50 9.69 1.47
CA THR A 62 10.63 9.58 0.53
C THR A 62 10.79 8.19 -0.05
N GLU A 63 10.25 7.19 0.63
CA GLU A 63 10.35 5.78 0.25
C GLU A 63 9.08 5.04 0.67
N LEU A 64 8.60 4.17 -0.21
CA LEU A 64 7.54 3.20 0.04
C LEU A 64 8.08 1.81 -0.24
N HIS A 65 7.71 0.87 0.62
CA HIS A 65 8.12 -0.53 0.51
C HIS A 65 6.91 -1.37 0.13
N TRP A 66 7.02 -2.13 -0.95
CA TRP A 66 6.04 -3.15 -1.35
C TRP A 66 6.80 -4.46 -1.57
N SER A 67 6.52 -5.46 -0.72
CA SER A 67 7.18 -6.76 -0.74
C SER A 67 8.68 -6.57 -0.57
N ASP A 68 9.55 -7.27 -1.30
CA ASP A 68 11.01 -7.04 -1.25
C ASP A 68 11.44 -5.82 -2.10
N GLU A 69 10.48 -5.09 -2.70
CA GLU A 69 10.75 -4.00 -3.64
C GLU A 69 10.59 -2.62 -2.99
N ILE A 70 11.63 -1.80 -3.18
CA ILE A 70 11.68 -0.43 -2.69
C ILE A 70 11.31 0.53 -3.82
N HIS A 71 10.25 1.30 -3.59
CA HIS A 71 9.79 2.36 -4.47
C HIS A 71 10.18 3.73 -3.90
N ARG A 72 10.86 4.53 -4.72
CA ARG A 72 11.28 5.90 -4.33
C ARG A 72 10.53 6.93 -5.13
N HIS A 73 10.14 8.01 -4.45
CA HIS A 73 9.56 9.15 -5.13
C HIS A 73 10.66 9.86 -5.95
N PRO A 74 10.44 10.18 -7.23
CA PRO A 74 11.38 10.99 -8.02
C PRO A 74 11.49 12.43 -7.51
#